data_AF-A0A7D5V4X7-F1
#
_entry.id   AF-A0A7D5V4X7-F1
#
_cell.length_a   1.000
_cell.length_b   1.000
_cell.length_c   1.000
_cell.angle_alpha   90.00
_cell.angle_beta   90.00
_cell.angle_gamma   90.00
#
_symmetry.space_group_name_H-M   'P 1'
#
loop_
_entity.id
_entity.type
_entity.pdbx_description
1 polymer ?
#
loop_
_entity_poly.entity_id
_entity_poly.type
_entity_poly.pdbx_seq_one_letter_code
_entity_poly.pdbx_strand_id
1 'polypeptide(L)'
;MSSSQSSLGRRKRGSQSPVKRTSQYPSKTNTTPNTTSTRSTGPYDRAFLQNLINHNIFPDGYEYPDGGLPPEPENMNDILAAMAQPRPSLSPSQFSNDDFRRFKRADTHAFKEREITTNVIPLIEGTIADSKCVAGDVPFTNLDDLTDGTIVSGKPALYRGARPEQLDIRIRREQSRKINPSSQSDLPILANFFLEALTSCFQTVVL
;
A
#
# COMPACT_ATOMS: atom_id res chain seq x y z
N MET A 1 3.09 -32.79 -45.76
CA MET A 1 2.14 -33.84 -45.36
C MET A 1 0.99 -33.16 -44.65
N SER A 2 -0.18 -33.17 -45.29
CA SER A 2 -1.42 -32.55 -44.86
C SER A 2 -2.41 -33.68 -44.54
N SER A 3 -3.15 -33.56 -43.44
CA SER A 3 -4.26 -34.46 -43.13
C SER A 3 -5.44 -33.64 -42.60
N SER A 4 -6.43 -33.50 -43.47
CA SER A 4 -7.81 -33.09 -43.20
C SER A 4 -8.65 -34.29 -42.73
N GLN A 5 -9.72 -34.02 -41.96
CA GLN A 5 -11.08 -34.63 -41.95
C GLN A 5 -11.72 -34.31 -40.57
N SER A 6 -12.79 -33.51 -40.41
CA SER A 6 -14.23 -33.76 -40.66
C SER A 6 -14.72 -35.10 -40.03
N SER A 7 -15.84 -35.26 -39.32
CA SER A 7 -17.12 -34.53 -39.19
C SER A 7 -18.03 -35.23 -38.14
N LEU A 8 -19.24 -34.67 -37.91
CA LEU A 8 -20.47 -35.24 -37.30
C LEU A 8 -20.50 -35.26 -35.76
N GLY A 9 -21.44 -34.65 -35.02
CA GLY A 9 -22.81 -34.25 -35.29
C GLY A 9 -23.80 -35.12 -34.49
N ARG A 10 -24.28 -34.69 -33.32
CA ARG A 10 -25.52 -35.23 -32.71
C ARG A 10 -26.28 -34.18 -31.89
N ARG A 11 -27.50 -33.88 -32.34
CA ARG A 11 -28.52 -33.06 -31.68
C ARG A 11 -29.37 -33.91 -30.70
N LYS A 12 -29.93 -33.21 -29.70
CA LYS A 12 -31.37 -33.16 -29.29
C LYS A 12 -31.80 -33.76 -27.92
N ARG A 13 -32.50 -32.87 -27.17
CA ARG A 13 -33.64 -33.04 -26.22
C ARG A 13 -33.35 -33.76 -24.89
N GLY A 14 -33.86 -33.33 -23.73
CA GLY A 14 -34.81 -32.27 -23.36
C GLY A 14 -35.24 -32.46 -21.90
N SER A 15 -35.40 -31.33 -21.19
CA SER A 15 -36.22 -31.05 -19.99
C SER A 15 -36.93 -32.20 -19.25
N GLN A 16 -36.78 -32.26 -17.92
CA GLN A 16 -37.90 -32.26 -16.94
C GLN A 16 -37.44 -31.83 -15.54
N SER A 17 -38.12 -30.83 -14.97
CA SER A 17 -38.01 -30.37 -13.58
C SER A 17 -38.91 -31.22 -12.67
N PRO A 18 -38.54 -31.50 -11.40
CA PRO A 18 -39.48 -32.07 -10.44
C PRO A 18 -40.28 -30.97 -9.74
N VAL A 19 -41.60 -30.98 -9.91
CA VAL A 19 -42.57 -30.23 -9.11
C VAL A 19 -42.81 -30.97 -7.78
N LYS A 20 -42.68 -30.29 -6.64
CA LYS A 20 -43.33 -30.70 -5.38
C LYS A 20 -43.87 -29.51 -4.58
N ARG A 21 -45.21 -29.41 -4.67
CA ARG A 21 -46.23 -29.17 -3.64
C ARG A 21 -46.10 -27.97 -2.68
N THR A 22 -47.11 -27.12 -2.82
CA THR A 22 -47.68 -26.14 -1.88
C THR A 22 -47.98 -26.72 -0.50
N SER A 23 -47.57 -25.99 0.53
CA SER A 23 -48.22 -25.95 1.85
C SER A 23 -48.12 -24.53 2.43
N GLN A 24 -49.20 -24.10 3.07
CA GLN A 24 -49.59 -22.73 3.39
C GLN A 24 -49.34 -22.39 4.88
N TYR A 25 -48.86 -21.17 5.17
CA TYR A 25 -48.82 -20.40 6.45
C TYR A 25 -47.69 -20.66 7.49
N PRO A 26 -47.35 -19.68 8.38
CA PRO A 26 -47.22 -18.22 8.21
C PRO A 26 -45.85 -17.66 8.73
N SER A 27 -45.64 -16.38 8.47
CA SER A 27 -44.45 -15.53 8.65
C SER A 27 -43.72 -15.60 9.99
N LYS A 28 -42.38 -15.72 9.94
CA LYS A 28 -41.44 -15.11 10.91
C LYS A 28 -40.44 -14.26 10.13
N THR A 29 -40.63 -12.95 10.18
CA THR A 29 -39.65 -11.97 9.73
C THR A 29 -38.45 -12.01 10.66
N ASN A 30 -37.46 -12.85 10.33
CA ASN A 30 -36.11 -12.66 10.84
C ASN A 30 -35.52 -11.52 10.02
N THR A 31 -35.76 -10.28 10.46
CA THR A 31 -35.03 -9.12 9.99
C THR A 31 -33.60 -9.28 10.50
N THR A 32 -32.77 -9.99 9.74
CA THR A 32 -31.32 -9.82 9.79
C THR A 32 -31.06 -8.33 9.58
N PRO A 33 -30.37 -7.65 10.51
CA PRO A 33 -29.85 -6.33 10.18
C PRO A 33 -28.92 -6.55 9.00
N ASN A 34 -29.26 -5.96 7.84
CA ASN A 34 -28.30 -5.78 6.78
C ASN A 34 -27.18 -4.94 7.41
N THR A 35 -26.11 -5.60 7.84
CA THR A 35 -24.82 -4.95 8.00
C THR A 35 -24.45 -4.48 6.61
N THR A 36 -24.80 -3.23 6.32
CA THR A 36 -24.27 -2.50 5.18
C THR A 36 -22.78 -2.43 5.43
N SER A 37 -22.03 -3.41 4.94
CA SER A 37 -20.58 -3.30 4.85
C SER A 37 -20.34 -2.04 4.03
N THR A 38 -19.93 -0.97 4.69
CA THR A 38 -19.37 0.19 4.02
C THR A 38 -18.27 -0.37 3.12
N ARG A 39 -18.47 -0.22 1.81
CA ARG A 39 -17.52 -0.72 0.82
C ARG A 39 -16.22 0.01 1.11
N SER A 40 -15.19 -0.73 1.54
CA SER A 40 -13.91 -0.13 1.85
C SER A 40 -13.37 0.59 0.61
N THR A 41 -12.96 1.85 0.79
CA THR A 41 -12.50 2.71 -0.31
C THR A 41 -11.02 2.46 -0.55
N GLY A 42 -10.67 2.12 -1.79
CA GLY A 42 -9.28 1.91 -2.17
C GLY A 42 -8.52 3.24 -2.27
N PRO A 43 -7.19 3.24 -2.11
CA PRO A 43 -6.36 4.46 -2.07
C PRO A 43 -6.38 5.29 -3.36
N TYR A 44 -6.83 4.71 -4.48
CA TYR A 44 -6.96 5.39 -5.78
C TYR A 44 -8.41 5.75 -6.15
N ASP A 45 -9.35 5.59 -5.21
CA ASP A 45 -10.75 5.93 -5.39
C ASP A 45 -10.98 7.43 -5.12
N ARG A 46 -11.85 8.10 -5.89
CA ARG A 46 -12.29 9.46 -5.58
C ARG A 46 -12.98 9.53 -4.21
N ALA A 47 -13.65 8.45 -3.81
CA ALA A 47 -14.25 8.35 -2.48
C ALA A 47 -13.20 8.33 -1.35
N PHE A 48 -11.99 7.83 -1.60
CA PHE A 48 -10.90 7.86 -0.63
C PHE A 48 -10.42 9.30 -0.39
N LEU A 49 -10.20 10.08 -1.45
CA LEU A 49 -9.82 11.50 -1.32
C LEU A 49 -10.87 12.30 -0.54
N GLN A 50 -12.15 12.10 -0.84
CA GLN A 50 -13.22 12.79 -0.13
C GLN A 50 -13.29 12.35 1.35
N ASN A 51 -13.03 11.09 1.67
CA ASN A 51 -12.95 10.62 3.05
C ASN A 51 -11.83 11.35 3.80
N LEU A 52 -10.62 11.45 3.23
CA LEU A 52 -9.52 12.20 3.83
C LEU A 52 -9.91 13.66 4.12
N ILE A 53 -10.51 14.35 3.16
CA ILE A 53 -10.96 15.74 3.32
C ILE A 53 -12.03 15.86 4.42
N ASN A 54 -13.01 14.94 4.46
CA ASN A 54 -14.05 14.92 5.49
C ASN A 54 -13.47 14.73 6.91
N HIS A 55 -12.27 14.17 7.01
CA HIS A 55 -11.53 13.96 8.25
C HIS A 55 -10.36 14.94 8.44
N ASN A 56 -10.38 16.09 7.74
CA ASN A 56 -9.39 17.18 7.83
C ASN A 56 -7.95 16.79 7.44
N ILE A 57 -7.81 15.79 6.56
CA ILE A 57 -6.54 15.43 5.93
C ILE A 57 -6.57 15.97 4.52
N PHE A 58 -5.91 17.11 4.32
CA PHE A 58 -5.98 17.86 3.07
C PHE A 58 -4.88 17.42 2.09
N PRO A 59 -5.20 17.18 0.81
CA PRO A 59 -4.19 16.94 -0.21
C PRO A 59 -3.42 18.22 -0.52
N ASP A 60 -2.27 18.06 -1.19
CA ASP A 60 -1.52 19.18 -1.74
C ASP A 60 -2.39 20.01 -2.71
N GLY A 61 -2.28 21.33 -2.62
CA GLY A 61 -3.09 22.28 -3.39
C GLY A 61 -4.58 22.36 -3.01
N TYR A 62 -4.99 21.81 -1.87
CA TYR A 62 -6.36 21.98 -1.39
C TYR A 62 -6.67 23.45 -1.09
N GLU A 63 -7.82 23.93 -1.59
CA GLU A 63 -8.37 25.25 -1.32
C GLU A 63 -9.73 25.11 -0.65
N TYR A 64 -9.99 25.92 0.37
CA TYR A 64 -11.30 26.03 0.98
C TYR A 64 -12.31 26.68 0.01
N PRO A 65 -13.63 26.52 0.22
CA PRO A 65 -14.64 27.12 -0.65
C PRO A 65 -14.59 28.65 -0.77
N ASP A 66 -13.99 29.32 0.21
CA ASP A 66 -13.77 30.78 0.23
C ASP A 66 -12.46 31.20 -0.46
N GLY A 67 -11.70 30.25 -1.01
CA GLY A 67 -10.38 30.46 -1.61
C GLY A 67 -9.23 30.53 -0.59
N GLY A 68 -9.51 30.30 0.70
CA GLY A 68 -8.46 30.20 1.72
C GLY A 68 -7.62 28.94 1.56
N LEU A 69 -6.38 28.98 2.06
CA LEU A 69 -5.48 27.83 2.11
C LEU A 69 -5.43 27.24 3.52
N PRO A 70 -5.21 25.92 3.68
CA PRO A 70 -4.84 25.34 4.95
C PRO A 70 -3.62 26.04 5.56
N PRO A 71 -3.54 26.15 6.91
CA PRO A 71 -2.39 26.74 7.56
C PRO A 71 -1.12 25.93 7.29
N GLU A 72 -0.01 26.63 7.06
CA GLU A 72 1.30 26.00 6.90
C GLU A 72 1.76 25.39 8.24
N PRO A 73 2.41 24.21 8.23
CA PRO A 73 2.95 23.62 9.45
C PRO A 73 3.98 24.55 10.12
N GLU A 74 3.90 24.70 11.44
CA GLU A 74 4.80 25.58 12.20
C GLU A 74 6.29 25.25 12.00
N ASN A 75 6.61 23.97 11.74
CA ASN A 75 7.97 23.46 11.54
C ASN A 75 8.39 23.35 10.06
N MET A 76 7.70 24.01 9.14
CA MET A 76 7.99 23.87 7.70
C MET A 76 9.40 24.32 7.33
N ASN A 77 9.88 25.42 7.94
CA ASN A 77 11.25 25.91 7.73
C ASN A 77 12.32 24.90 8.17
N ASP A 78 12.10 24.20 9.29
CA ASP A 78 13.04 23.19 9.80
C ASP A 78 13.12 21.99 8.85
N ILE A 79 11.97 21.56 8.30
CA ILE A 79 11.91 20.48 7.32
C ILE A 79 12.68 20.88 6.05
N LEU A 80 12.44 22.08 5.53
CA LEU A 80 13.15 22.57 4.34
C LEU A 80 14.66 22.70 4.57
N ALA A 81 15.07 23.20 5.75
CA ALA A 81 16.48 23.31 6.11
C ALA A 81 17.16 21.93 6.20
N ALA A 82 16.47 20.92 6.76
CA ALA A 82 16.96 19.55 6.82
C ALA A 82 17.04 18.91 5.43
N MET A 83 16.05 19.14 4.57
CA MET A 83 16.02 18.61 3.20
C MET A 83 17.10 19.22 2.29
N ALA A 84 17.46 20.48 2.53
CA ALA A 84 18.52 21.18 1.77
C ALA A 84 19.93 20.68 2.10
N GLN A 85 20.13 19.94 3.20
CA GLN A 85 21.44 19.43 3.56
C GLN A 85 21.93 18.40 2.52
N PRO A 86 23.16 18.56 1.99
CA PRO A 86 23.76 17.57 1.11
C PRO A 86 23.82 16.21 1.81
N ARG A 87 23.42 15.15 1.11
CA ARG A 87 23.47 13.78 1.65
C ARG A 87 24.87 13.20 1.47
N PRO A 88 25.64 12.93 2.55
CA PRO A 88 27.01 12.42 2.42
C PRO A 88 27.08 11.06 1.71
N SER A 89 26.03 10.25 1.84
CA SER A 89 25.91 8.94 1.17
C SER A 89 25.86 9.03 -0.36
N LEU A 90 25.49 10.19 -0.92
CA LEU A 90 25.44 10.43 -2.36
C LEU A 90 26.61 11.29 -2.85
N SER A 91 27.61 11.53 -2.00
CA SER A 91 28.83 12.22 -2.44
C SER A 91 29.61 11.36 -3.45
N PRO A 92 30.36 11.96 -4.40
CA PRO A 92 31.11 11.20 -5.40
C PRO A 92 32.13 10.20 -4.84
N SER A 93 32.54 10.36 -3.57
CA SER A 93 33.44 9.43 -2.87
C SER A 93 32.73 8.19 -2.34
N GLN A 94 31.41 8.24 -2.12
CA GLN A 94 30.61 7.10 -1.66
C GLN A 94 29.71 6.51 -2.75
N PHE A 95 29.31 7.32 -3.73
CA PHE A 95 28.49 6.90 -4.87
C PHE A 95 29.17 7.33 -6.16
N SER A 96 29.84 6.38 -6.80
CA SER A 96 30.63 6.65 -8.00
C SER A 96 29.75 6.77 -9.25
N ASN A 97 30.32 7.29 -10.34
CA ASN A 97 29.67 7.24 -11.66
C ASN A 97 29.37 5.80 -12.11
N ASP A 98 30.14 4.81 -11.64
CA ASP A 98 29.90 3.40 -11.95
C ASP A 98 28.68 2.87 -11.21
N ASP A 99 28.49 3.27 -9.96
CA ASP A 99 27.29 2.98 -9.18
C ASP A 99 26.06 3.62 -9.82
N PHE A 100 26.19 4.85 -10.32
CA PHE A 100 25.12 5.52 -11.06
C PHE A 100 24.77 4.78 -12.37
N ARG A 101 25.76 4.31 -13.13
CA ARG A 101 25.53 3.50 -14.33
C ARG A 101 24.86 2.17 -13.99
N ARG A 102 25.23 1.55 -12.87
CA ARG A 102 24.61 0.32 -12.36
C ARG A 102 23.15 0.56 -11.97
N PHE A 103 22.88 1.66 -11.26
CA PHE A 103 21.53 2.09 -10.91
C PHE A 103 20.66 2.25 -12.16
N LYS A 104 21.11 3.00 -13.17
CA LYS A 104 20.37 3.17 -14.44
C LYS A 104 20.04 1.85 -15.10
N ARG A 105 20.99 0.91 -15.13
CA ARG A 105 20.78 -0.41 -15.72
C ARG A 105 19.76 -1.24 -14.93
N ALA A 106 19.86 -1.23 -13.60
CA ALA A 106 18.91 -1.94 -12.73
C ALA A 106 17.49 -1.39 -12.91
N ASP A 107 17.35 -0.07 -12.95
CA ASP A 107 16.08 0.62 -13.19
C ASP A 107 15.49 0.29 -14.56
N THR A 108 16.30 0.37 -15.63
CA THR A 108 15.88 0.03 -17.01
C THR A 108 15.34 -1.40 -17.14
N HIS A 109 15.80 -2.32 -16.30
CA HIS A 109 15.41 -3.73 -16.34
C HIS A 109 14.41 -4.12 -15.25
N ALA A 110 13.96 -3.18 -14.41
CA ALA A 110 12.96 -3.44 -13.38
C ALA A 110 11.55 -3.25 -13.97
N PHE A 111 10.85 -4.35 -14.21
CA PHE A 111 9.49 -4.36 -14.74
C PHE A 111 8.44 -4.57 -13.66
N LYS A 112 8.85 -5.04 -12.48
CA LYS A 112 7.98 -5.33 -11.34
C LYS A 112 8.43 -4.58 -10.10
N GLU A 113 7.47 -4.22 -9.26
CA GLU A 113 7.69 -3.60 -7.94
C GLU A 113 8.76 -4.33 -7.13
N ARG A 114 8.69 -5.67 -7.10
CA ARG A 114 9.69 -6.51 -6.42
C ARG A 114 11.11 -6.31 -6.96
N GLU A 115 11.27 -6.15 -8.27
CA GLU A 115 12.59 -5.94 -8.87
C GLU A 115 13.13 -4.55 -8.54
N ILE A 116 12.25 -3.54 -8.45
CA ILE A 116 12.61 -2.21 -7.97
C ILE A 116 13.12 -2.29 -6.53
N THR A 117 12.33 -2.89 -5.63
CA THR A 117 12.70 -2.98 -4.21
C THR A 117 13.92 -3.86 -3.95
N THR A 118 14.20 -4.87 -4.77
CA THR A 118 15.36 -5.75 -4.57
C THR A 118 16.63 -5.30 -5.29
N ASN A 119 16.51 -4.62 -6.44
CA ASN A 119 17.68 -4.35 -7.31
C ASN A 119 18.01 -2.86 -7.43
N VAL A 120 17.00 -1.98 -7.33
CA VAL A 120 17.17 -0.53 -7.54
C VAL A 120 17.37 0.17 -6.20
N ILE A 121 16.44 -0.07 -5.28
CA ILE A 121 16.40 0.61 -3.97
C ILE A 121 17.68 0.35 -3.15
N PRO A 122 18.22 -0.88 -3.05
CA PRO A 122 19.45 -1.10 -2.31
C PRO A 122 20.69 -0.40 -2.90
N LEU A 123 20.69 -0.04 -4.18
CA LEU A 123 21.79 0.74 -4.77
C LEU A 123 21.79 2.19 -4.29
N ILE A 124 20.61 2.76 -4.01
CA ILE A 124 20.46 4.11 -3.47
C ILE A 124 20.73 4.11 -1.96
N GLU A 125 20.19 3.12 -1.27
CA GLU A 125 20.25 3.05 0.20
C GLU A 125 21.60 2.55 0.72
N GLY A 126 22.36 1.86 -0.12
CA GLY A 126 23.61 1.23 0.26
C GLY A 126 23.39 -0.02 1.10
N THR A 127 24.38 -0.36 1.93
CA THR A 127 24.32 -1.57 2.76
C THR A 127 23.40 -1.35 3.95
N ILE A 128 22.29 -2.09 3.97
CA ILE A 128 21.41 -2.16 5.12
C ILE A 128 22.14 -2.90 6.25
N ALA A 129 22.40 -2.20 7.36
CA ALA A 129 23.12 -2.76 8.50
C ALA A 129 22.36 -3.92 9.18
N ASP A 130 21.02 -3.88 9.14
CA ASP A 130 20.17 -4.86 9.80
C ASP A 130 18.91 -5.18 8.99
N SER A 131 18.89 -6.36 8.36
CA SER A 131 17.74 -6.82 7.56
C SER A 131 16.48 -7.06 8.38
N LYS A 132 16.58 -7.25 9.71
CA LYS A 132 15.40 -7.41 10.58
C LYS A 132 14.68 -6.10 10.89
N CYS A 133 15.25 -4.97 10.49
CA CYS A 133 14.61 -3.66 10.59
C CYS A 133 13.82 -3.31 9.32
N VAL A 134 13.67 -4.26 8.39
CA VAL A 134 13.10 -4.06 7.06
C VAL A 134 12.07 -5.15 6.78
N ALA A 135 10.91 -4.73 6.30
CA ALA A 135 9.88 -5.64 5.79
C ALA A 135 9.12 -4.95 4.67
N GLY A 136 8.28 -5.68 3.96
CA GLY A 136 7.54 -5.18 2.80
C GLY A 136 6.43 -6.14 2.43
N ASP A 137 5.49 -5.69 1.61
CA ASP A 137 4.34 -6.49 1.18
C ASP A 137 3.44 -6.96 2.36
N VAL A 138 3.46 -6.22 3.47
CA VAL A 138 2.67 -6.53 4.69
C VAL A 138 1.61 -5.46 4.90
N PRO A 139 0.31 -5.85 4.91
CA PRO A 139 -0.78 -4.92 5.23
C PRO A 139 -0.71 -4.43 6.68
N PHE A 140 -0.94 -3.14 6.88
CA PHE A 140 -0.91 -2.50 8.19
C PHE A 140 -2.24 -2.63 8.94
N THR A 141 -2.63 -3.86 9.22
CA THR A 141 -3.95 -4.21 9.77
C THR A 141 -4.07 -4.05 11.29
N ASN A 142 -2.96 -3.77 11.99
CA ASN A 142 -2.98 -3.64 13.44
C ASN A 142 -3.05 -2.19 13.91
N LEU A 143 -2.75 -1.22 13.05
CA LEU A 143 -2.79 0.18 13.42
C LEU A 143 -4.23 0.67 13.66
N ASP A 144 -4.39 1.66 14.53
CA ASP A 144 -5.63 2.40 14.65
C ASP A 144 -5.97 3.10 13.34
N ASP A 145 -7.26 3.18 13.03
CA ASP A 145 -7.73 3.76 11.79
C ASP A 145 -7.39 5.25 11.71
N LEU A 146 -6.90 5.68 10.55
CA LEU A 146 -6.59 7.08 10.28
C LEU A 146 -7.85 7.96 10.28
N THR A 147 -8.99 7.38 9.88
CA THR A 147 -10.28 8.06 9.76
C THR A 147 -11.40 7.31 10.50
N ASP A 148 -12.48 6.93 9.84
CA ASP A 148 -13.65 6.23 10.40
C ASP A 148 -13.60 4.70 10.23
N GLY A 149 -12.44 4.16 9.83
CA GLY A 149 -12.24 2.73 9.58
C GLY A 149 -12.81 2.23 8.24
N THR A 150 -13.23 3.13 7.35
CA THR A 150 -13.69 2.75 6.01
C THR A 150 -12.57 2.66 4.98
N ILE A 151 -11.42 3.29 5.26
CA ILE A 151 -10.22 3.26 4.42
C ILE A 151 -9.52 1.90 4.52
N VAL A 152 -9.09 1.35 3.38
CA VAL A 152 -8.25 0.14 3.35
C VAL A 152 -6.90 0.41 4.01
N SER A 153 -6.44 -0.48 4.89
CA SER A 153 -5.08 -0.42 5.46
C SER A 153 -4.01 -0.37 4.38
N GLY A 154 -3.03 0.51 4.54
CA GLY A 154 -1.88 0.59 3.64
C GLY A 154 -1.09 -0.72 3.60
N LYS A 155 -0.53 -1.03 2.42
CA LYS A 155 0.33 -2.18 2.19
C LYS A 155 1.57 -1.72 1.40
N PRO A 156 2.57 -1.13 2.08
CA PRO A 156 3.73 -0.60 1.39
C PRO A 156 4.58 -1.70 0.77
N ALA A 157 5.16 -1.41 -0.39
CA ALA A 157 6.17 -2.25 -1.04
C ALA A 157 7.35 -2.58 -0.11
N LEU A 158 7.78 -1.57 0.67
CA LEU A 158 8.84 -1.68 1.66
C LEU A 158 8.59 -0.70 2.82
N TYR A 159 8.95 -1.07 4.04
CA TYR A 159 9.03 -0.17 5.17
C TYR A 159 10.22 -0.49 6.07
N ARG A 160 10.64 0.52 6.84
CA ARG A 160 11.68 0.39 7.86
C ARG A 160 11.11 0.70 9.23
N GLY A 161 11.63 0.00 10.22
CA GLY A 161 11.25 0.15 11.61
C GLY A 161 12.36 -0.28 12.56
N ALA A 162 12.02 -0.40 13.83
CA ALA A 162 12.87 -0.94 14.88
C ALA A 162 12.55 -2.42 15.13
N ARG A 163 13.53 -3.17 15.64
CA ARG A 163 13.26 -4.55 16.05
C ARG A 163 12.34 -4.56 17.28
N PRO A 164 11.38 -5.49 17.35
CA PRO A 164 10.46 -5.57 18.48
C PRO A 164 11.14 -5.69 19.84
N GLU A 165 12.30 -6.35 19.93
CA GLU A 165 13.06 -6.54 21.17
C GLU A 165 13.79 -5.29 21.69
N GLN A 166 13.88 -4.23 20.89
CA GLN A 166 14.53 -2.97 21.30
C GLN A 166 13.61 -2.08 22.14
N LEU A 167 12.30 -2.33 22.11
CA LEU A 167 11.31 -1.56 22.87
C LEU A 167 10.87 -2.34 24.10
N ASP A 168 10.71 -1.63 25.22
CA ASP A 168 10.16 -2.19 26.45
C ASP A 168 8.82 -2.89 26.19
N ILE A 169 8.67 -4.11 26.71
CA ILE A 169 7.51 -4.96 26.42
C ILE A 169 6.19 -4.35 26.89
N ARG A 170 6.18 -3.54 27.96
CA ARG A 170 4.97 -2.88 28.46
C ARG A 170 4.55 -1.78 27.49
N ILE A 171 5.50 -0.93 27.09
CA ILE A 171 5.25 0.13 26.11
C ILE A 171 4.77 -0.48 24.79
N ARG A 172 5.45 -1.55 24.32
CA ARG A 172 5.09 -2.23 23.07
C ARG A 172 3.67 -2.80 23.09
N ARG A 173 3.22 -3.31 24.25
CA ARG A 173 1.87 -3.85 24.41
C ARG A 173 0.83 -2.73 24.50
N GLU A 174 1.10 -1.70 25.30
CA GLU A 174 0.18 -0.57 25.51
C GLU A 174 -0.02 0.25 24.24
N GLN A 175 1.04 0.45 23.46
CA GLN A 175 1.03 1.25 22.22
C GLN A 175 0.95 0.39 20.96
N SER A 176 0.64 -0.91 21.07
CA SER A 176 0.66 -1.87 19.96
C SER A 176 -0.09 -1.35 18.73
N ARG A 177 -1.29 -0.78 18.95
CA ARG A 177 -2.17 -0.23 17.92
C ARG A 177 -1.64 1.04 17.24
N LYS A 178 -0.57 1.64 17.75
CA LYS A 178 0.04 2.85 17.17
C LYS A 178 1.40 2.59 16.54
N ILE A 179 2.09 1.55 16.99
CA ILE A 179 3.49 1.33 16.64
C ILE A 179 3.72 0.01 15.91
N ASN A 180 2.86 -1.01 16.07
CA ASN A 180 3.03 -2.29 15.41
C ASN A 180 2.20 -2.28 14.12
N PRO A 181 2.82 -2.29 12.93
CA PRO A 181 2.07 -2.21 11.68
C PRO A 181 1.15 -3.42 11.50
N SER A 182 1.61 -4.60 11.88
CA SER A 182 0.90 -5.88 11.75
C SER A 182 0.82 -6.62 13.09
N SER A 183 -0.04 -7.63 13.16
CA SER A 183 -0.12 -8.56 14.30
C SER A 183 1.01 -9.62 14.28
N GLN A 184 1.78 -9.70 13.19
CA GLN A 184 2.99 -10.52 13.12
C GLN A 184 4.07 -9.96 14.05
N SER A 185 4.34 -10.67 15.14
CA SER A 185 5.14 -10.16 16.27
C SER A 185 6.65 -10.08 16.01
N ASP A 186 7.12 -10.70 14.93
CA ASP A 186 8.51 -10.78 14.51
C ASP A 186 8.89 -9.70 13.48
N LEU A 187 7.92 -8.95 12.96
CA LEU A 187 8.14 -7.87 12.00
C LEU A 187 8.58 -6.56 12.68
N PRO A 188 9.27 -5.66 11.96
CA PRO A 188 9.66 -4.36 12.50
C PRO A 188 8.46 -3.54 13.02
N ILE A 189 8.66 -2.89 14.16
CA ILE A 189 7.72 -1.95 14.78
C ILE A 189 8.16 -0.51 14.51
N LEU A 190 7.38 0.49 14.93
CA LEU A 190 7.71 1.91 14.81
C LEU A 190 8.11 2.27 13.37
N ALA A 191 7.26 1.89 12.43
CA ALA A 191 7.58 2.09 11.03
C ALA A 191 7.71 3.60 10.73
N ASN A 192 8.89 4.03 10.30
CA ASN A 192 9.27 5.43 10.17
C ASN A 192 9.62 5.84 8.73
N PHE A 193 9.78 4.86 7.84
CA PHE A 193 10.01 5.07 6.43
C PHE A 193 9.19 4.05 5.66
N PHE A 194 8.47 4.52 4.64
CA PHE A 194 7.62 3.70 3.78
C PHE A 194 7.96 4.02 2.34
N LEU A 195 7.99 2.99 1.50
CA LEU A 195 8.20 3.11 0.08
C LEU A 195 7.08 2.36 -0.63
N GLU A 196 6.46 3.05 -1.58
CA GLU A 196 5.57 2.45 -2.55
C GLU A 196 6.25 2.54 -3.92
N ALA A 197 6.49 1.40 -4.55
CA ALA A 197 7.13 1.34 -5.86
C ALA A 197 6.08 1.00 -6.93
N LEU A 198 5.74 1.99 -7.76
CA LEU A 198 4.79 1.80 -8.85
C LEU A 198 5.52 1.44 -10.14
N THR A 199 5.01 0.46 -10.86
CA THR A 199 5.58 0.01 -12.16
C THR A 199 5.19 0.91 -13.34
N SER A 200 4.54 2.06 -13.11
CA SER A 200 4.26 2.99 -14.19
C SER A 200 5.57 3.67 -14.61
N CYS A 201 6.14 3.20 -15.71
CA CYS A 201 7.29 3.75 -16.44
C CYS A 201 7.86 5.04 -15.84
N PHE A 202 8.97 4.95 -15.13
CA PHE A 202 9.86 6.09 -14.90
C PHE A 202 10.41 6.52 -16.27
N GLN A 203 9.59 7.26 -17.03
CA GLN A 203 10.06 7.99 -18.19
C GLN A 203 10.87 9.15 -17.62
N THR A 204 12.14 8.86 -17.38
CA THR A 204 13.17 9.81 -16.97
C THR A 204 13.16 10.97 -17.96
N VAL A 205 12.51 12.07 -17.60
CA VAL A 205 12.82 13.38 -18.16
C VAL A 205 13.80 14.01 -17.16
N VAL A 206 15.08 13.74 -17.36
CA VAL A 206 16.14 14.61 -16.84
C VAL A 206 16.10 15.85 -17.72
N LEU A 207 15.71 16.99 -17.15
CA LEU A 207 16.10 18.31 -17.67
C LEU A 207 17.54 18.58 -17.22
#